data_AF-A0A2D6MP42-F1
#
_entry.id   AF-A0A2D6MP42-F1
#
_cell.length_a   1.000
_cell.length_b   1.000
_cell.length_c   1.000
_cell.angle_alpha   90.00
_cell.angle_beta   90.00
_cell.angle_gamma   90.00
#
_symmetry.space_group_name_H-M   'P 1'
#
loop_
_entity.id
_entity.type
_entity.pdbx_description
1 polymer ?
#
loop_
_entity_poly.entity_id
_entity_poly.type
_entity_poly.pdbx_seq_one_letter_code
_entity_poly.pdbx_strand_id
1 'polypeptide(L)'
;MGVDSGEAQDYERDLGVIEAITMVTRACPSGVVVAAAERALDAIKAGGSDVVREQAYFVLTALKGWRGDRATQVHRSLSRCLEEHTEGGDPGH
;
A
#
# COMPACT_ATOMS: atom_id res chain seq x y z
N MET A 1 -33.10 8.84 -12.14
CA MET A 1 -32.67 9.17 -10.76
C MET A 1 -31.66 8.12 -10.33
N GLY A 2 -30.47 8.56 -9.92
CA GLY A 2 -29.49 7.82 -9.12
C GLY A 2 -28.78 6.62 -9.76
N VAL A 3 -27.79 6.85 -10.61
CA VAL A 3 -26.66 5.92 -10.72
C VAL A 3 -25.59 6.38 -9.72
N ASP A 4 -25.72 5.92 -8.48
CA ASP A 4 -24.76 6.20 -7.41
C ASP A 4 -24.28 4.86 -6.85
N SER A 5 -23.45 4.19 -7.64
CA SER A 5 -22.84 2.89 -7.28
C SER A 5 -21.34 2.86 -7.57
N GLY A 6 -20.71 4.04 -7.75
CA GLY A 6 -19.32 4.17 -8.15
C GLY A 6 -18.30 3.93 -7.04
N GLU A 7 -18.68 4.02 -5.77
CA GLU A 7 -17.73 3.85 -4.66
C GLU A 7 -17.59 2.40 -4.18
N ALA A 8 -18.54 1.51 -4.49
CA ALA A 8 -18.59 0.16 -3.93
C ALA A 8 -17.80 -0.90 -4.71
N GLN A 9 -17.21 -0.59 -5.88
CA GLN A 9 -16.63 -1.60 -6.80
C GLN A 9 -15.11 -1.54 -6.97
N ASP A 10 -14.41 -0.51 -6.48
CA ASP A 10 -12.96 -0.37 -6.73
C ASP A 10 -12.06 -0.99 -5.64
N TYR A 11 -12.63 -1.54 -4.56
CA TYR A 11 -11.86 -2.19 -3.48
C TYR A 11 -11.44 -3.64 -3.80
N GLU A 12 -12.10 -4.25 -4.80
CA GLU A 12 -11.82 -5.61 -5.25
C GLU A 12 -10.52 -5.70 -6.06
N ARG A 13 -10.13 -4.60 -6.72
CA ARG A 13 -8.85 -4.51 -7.43
C ARG A 13 -7.71 -4.29 -6.46
N ASP A 14 -6.57 -4.91 -6.73
CA ASP A 14 -5.34 -4.59 -6.02
C ASP A 14 -4.71 -3.32 -6.58
N LEU A 15 -4.15 -2.52 -5.68
CA LEU A 15 -3.47 -1.28 -6.02
C LEU A 15 -2.01 -1.58 -6.34
N GLY A 16 -1.41 -0.80 -7.22
CA GLY A 16 0.05 -0.76 -7.30
C GLY A 16 0.64 -0.31 -5.95
N VAL A 17 1.85 -0.76 -5.60
CA VAL A 17 2.47 -0.42 -4.30
C VAL A 17 2.54 1.09 -4.04
N ILE A 18 2.90 1.88 -5.05
CA ILE A 18 2.94 3.35 -4.96
C ILE A 18 1.55 3.93 -4.75
N GLU A 19 0.54 3.37 -5.41
CA GLU A 19 -0.86 3.78 -5.28
C GLU A 19 -1.42 3.42 -3.90
N ALA A 20 -1.06 2.25 -3.37
CA ALA A 20 -1.41 1.82 -2.02
C ALA A 20 -0.84 2.79 -0.98
N ILE A 21 0.46 3.12 -1.07
CA ILE A 21 1.10 4.11 -0.18
C ILE A 21 0.47 5.50 -0.35
N THR A 22 0.23 5.93 -1.59
CA THR A 22 -0.44 7.21 -1.88
C THR A 22 -1.84 7.26 -1.27
N MET A 23 -2.56 6.14 -1.21
CA MET A 23 -3.88 6.17 -0.59
C MET A 23 -3.82 6.26 0.92
N VAL A 24 -2.76 5.75 1.57
CA VAL A 24 -2.56 5.98 3.00
C VAL A 24 -2.54 7.48 3.31
N THR A 25 -1.85 8.29 2.48
CA THR A 25 -1.77 9.74 2.72
C THR A 25 -3.11 10.48 2.51
N ARG A 26 -4.02 9.90 1.73
CA ARG A 26 -5.32 10.51 1.41
C ARG A 26 -6.47 10.06 2.31
N ALA A 27 -6.45 8.81 2.75
CA ALA A 27 -7.61 8.16 3.36
C ALA A 27 -7.36 7.65 4.79
N CYS A 28 -6.11 7.60 5.26
CA CYS A 28 -5.84 7.15 6.63
C CYS A 28 -6.15 8.28 7.63
N PRO A 29 -6.98 8.05 8.66
CA PRO A 29 -7.29 9.07 9.66
C PRO A 29 -6.14 9.34 10.64
N SER A 30 -5.11 8.48 10.68
CA SER A 30 -4.00 8.61 11.61
C SER A 30 -2.87 9.46 11.01
N GLY A 31 -2.68 10.66 11.54
CA GLY A 31 -1.61 11.57 11.09
C GLY A 31 -0.19 10.99 11.20
N VAL A 32 0.06 10.11 12.19
CA VAL A 32 1.36 9.42 12.34
C VAL A 32 1.59 8.44 11.19
N VAL A 33 0.54 7.74 10.76
CA VAL A 33 0.60 6.78 9.64
C VAL A 33 0.71 7.52 8.32
N VAL A 34 -0.03 8.63 8.16
CA VAL A 34 0.09 9.53 7.01
C VAL A 34 1.52 10.04 6.86
N ALA A 35 2.15 10.55 7.94
CA ALA A 35 3.52 11.03 7.91
C ALA A 35 4.56 9.91 7.62
N ALA A 36 4.26 8.66 7.99
CA ALA A 36 5.09 7.52 7.60
C ALA A 36 4.98 7.24 6.09
N ALA A 37 3.77 7.27 5.53
CA ALA A 37 3.53 7.08 4.10
C ALA A 37 4.14 8.21 3.24
N GLU A 38 4.06 9.46 3.68
CA GLU A 38 4.71 10.59 3.01
C GLU A 38 6.23 10.41 2.92
N ARG A 39 6.87 10.05 4.04
CA ARG A 39 8.32 9.76 4.05
C ARG A 39 8.70 8.59 3.16
N ALA A 40 7.88 7.54 3.12
CA ALA A 40 8.08 6.43 2.22
C ALA A 40 8.01 6.86 0.74
N LEU A 41 7.05 7.70 0.35
CA LEU A 41 6.98 8.23 -1.01
C LEU A 41 8.20 9.08 -1.36
N ASP A 42 8.67 9.92 -0.44
CA ASP A 42 9.85 10.75 -0.68
C ASP A 42 11.14 9.90 -0.78
N ALA A 43 11.27 8.86 0.04
CA ALA A 43 12.35 7.89 -0.09
C ALA A 43 12.31 7.17 -1.45
N ILE A 44 11.14 6.75 -1.92
CA ILE A 44 10.98 6.12 -3.24
C ILE A 44 11.32 7.10 -4.37
N LYS A 45 10.93 8.37 -4.28
CA LYS A 45 11.32 9.39 -5.27
C LYS A 45 12.83 9.57 -5.35
N ALA A 46 13.53 9.47 -4.21
CA ALA A 46 14.99 9.65 -4.14
C ALA A 46 15.78 8.38 -4.51
N GLY A 47 15.34 7.22 -4.02
CA GLY A 47 16.03 5.93 -4.16
C GLY A 47 15.52 5.05 -5.30
N GLY A 48 14.42 5.43 -5.96
CA GLY A 48 13.84 4.67 -7.07
C GLY A 48 13.22 3.33 -6.64
N SER A 49 13.22 2.37 -7.57
CA SER A 49 12.61 1.05 -7.38
C SER A 49 13.26 0.23 -6.26
N ASP A 50 14.54 0.47 -5.97
CA ASP A 50 15.33 -0.38 -5.08
C ASP A 50 14.86 -0.31 -3.62
N VAL A 51 14.29 0.83 -3.23
CA VAL A 51 13.77 1.04 -1.87
C VAL A 51 12.28 0.76 -1.74
N VAL A 52 11.55 0.52 -2.84
CA VAL A 52 10.08 0.39 -2.84
C VAL A 52 9.61 -0.71 -1.89
N ARG A 53 10.28 -1.87 -1.90
CA ARG A 53 9.96 -3.01 -1.03
C ARG A 53 10.14 -2.67 0.45
N GLU A 54 11.25 -2.05 0.79
CA GLU A 54 11.54 -1.63 2.16
C GLU A 54 10.52 -0.59 2.65
N GLN A 55 10.20 0.39 1.82
CA GLN A 55 9.22 1.41 2.16
C GLN A 55 7.80 0.85 2.27
N ALA A 56 7.42 -0.12 1.43
CA ALA A 56 6.14 -0.82 1.55
C ALA A 56 6.02 -1.57 2.89
N TYR A 57 7.10 -2.22 3.35
CA TYR A 57 7.14 -2.87 4.66
C TYR A 57 6.98 -1.87 5.81
N PHE A 58 7.68 -0.74 5.77
CA PHE A 58 7.55 0.30 6.80
C PHE A 58 6.13 0.86 6.88
N VAL A 59 5.50 1.12 5.74
CA VAL A 59 4.11 1.60 5.71
C VAL A 59 3.17 0.52 6.25
N LEU A 60 3.29 -0.73 5.79
CA LEU A 60 2.45 -1.84 6.24
C LEU A 60 2.52 -2.04 7.77
N THR A 61 3.72 -1.97 8.35
CA THR A 61 3.92 -2.09 9.80
C THR A 61 3.39 -0.88 10.58
N ALA A 62 3.33 0.30 9.95
CA ALA A 62 2.79 1.51 10.53
C ALA A 62 1.24 1.57 10.52
N LEU A 63 0.55 0.83 9.64
CA LEU A 63 -0.93 0.86 9.46
C LEU A 63 -1.78 0.41 10.68
N LYS A 64 -1.19 0.30 11.87
CA LYS A 64 -1.87 -0.16 13.08
C LYS A 64 -3.12 0.66 13.38
N GLY A 65 -4.23 -0.05 13.56
CA GLY A 65 -5.51 0.53 13.98
C GLY A 65 -6.37 1.09 12.84
N TRP A 66 -5.87 1.13 11.59
CA TRP A 66 -6.72 1.47 10.45
C TRP A 66 -7.58 0.27 10.03
N ARG A 67 -8.87 0.50 9.78
CA ARG A 67 -9.87 -0.54 9.49
C ARG A 67 -10.85 -0.07 8.41
N GLY A 68 -11.58 -1.01 7.82
CA GLY A 68 -12.56 -0.79 6.74
C GLY A 68 -12.04 -1.28 5.39
N ASP A 69 -12.90 -1.28 4.38
CA ASP A 69 -12.61 -1.87 3.06
C ASP A 69 -11.36 -1.26 2.42
N ARG A 70 -11.19 0.05 2.52
CA ARG A 70 -9.99 0.73 2.02
C ARG A 70 -8.71 0.31 2.75
N ALA A 71 -8.77 0.17 4.07
CA ALA A 71 -7.63 -0.31 4.85
C ALA A 71 -7.27 -1.75 4.44
N THR A 72 -8.28 -2.60 4.27
CA THR A 72 -8.12 -3.99 3.79
C THR A 72 -7.46 -4.04 2.41
N GLN A 73 -7.93 -3.23 1.46
CA GLN A 73 -7.35 -3.17 0.11
C GLN A 73 -5.88 -2.74 0.13
N VAL A 74 -5.54 -1.69 0.91
CA VAL A 74 -4.15 -1.23 1.04
C VAL A 74 -3.30 -2.30 1.70
N HIS A 75 -3.77 -2.91 2.80
CA HIS A 75 -3.06 -4.01 3.46
C HIS A 75 -2.77 -5.15 2.50
N ARG A 76 -3.79 -5.62 1.76
CA ARG A 76 -3.65 -6.69 0.77
C ARG A 76 -2.64 -6.33 -0.33
N SER A 77 -2.74 -5.12 -0.86
CA SER A 77 -1.85 -4.64 -1.94
C SER A 77 -0.38 -4.54 -1.49
N LEU A 78 -0.14 -4.02 -0.29
CA LEU A 78 1.21 -3.92 0.28
C LEU A 78 1.78 -5.31 0.63
N SER A 79 0.98 -6.19 1.25
CA SER A 79 1.39 -7.56 1.54
C SER A 79 1.77 -8.33 0.27
N ARG A 80 0.96 -8.24 -0.78
CA ARG A 80 1.21 -8.92 -2.06
C ARG A 80 2.53 -8.50 -2.69
N CYS A 81 2.85 -7.19 -2.65
CA CYS A 81 4.15 -6.67 -3.11
C CYS A 81 5.33 -7.27 -2.31
N LEU A 82 5.14 -7.57 -1.03
CA LEU A 82 6.17 -8.21 -0.19
C LEU A 82 6.27 -9.72 -0.45
N GLU A 83 5.19 -10.37 -0.85
CA GLU A 83 5.14 -11.81 -1.18
C GLU A 83 5.73 -12.11 -2.56
N GLU A 84 5.37 -11.35 -3.60
CA GLU A 84 5.82 -11.55 -5.00
C GLU A 84 7.35 -11.52 -5.15
N HIS A 85 8.04 -10.78 -4.29
CA HIS A 85 9.50 -10.67 -4.27
C HIS A 85 10.19 -11.74 -3.40
N THR A 86 9.42 -12.55 -2.66
CA THR A 86 9.93 -13.70 -1.88
C THR A 86 9.97 -14.97 -2.74
N GLU A 87 9.12 -15.09 -3.77
CA GLU A 87 9.07 -16.23 -4.69
C GLU A 87 10.06 -16.13 -5.87
N GLY A 88 11.00 -15.18 -5.85
CA GLY A 88 12.15 -15.12 -6.76
C GLY A 88 13.40 -15.87 -6.27
N GLY A 89 13.27 -16.63 -5.18
CA GLY A 89 14.36 -17.33 -4.50
C GLY A 89 14.23 -18.84 -4.54
N ASP A 90 14.21 -19.44 -5.73
CA ASP A 90 14.62 -20.84 -5.91
C ASP A 90 15.47 -20.99 -7.18
N PRO A 91 16.81 -21.05 -7.04
CA PRO A 91 17.67 -21.70 -8.00
C PRO A 91 17.87 -23.15 -7.56
N GLY A 92 16.98 -24.07 -7.95
CA GLY A 92 17.03 -25.44 -7.45
C GLY A 92 16.30 -26.49 -8.29
N HIS A 93 16.70 -26.71 -9.54
CA HIS A 93 17.22 -28.00 -10.07
C HIS A 93 17.55 -27.92 -11.56
#